data_AF-A0A1I4TRL7-F1
#
_entry.id   AF-A0A1I4TRL7-F1
#
_cell.length_a   1.000
_cell.length_b   1.000
_cell.length_c   1.000
_cell.angle_alpha   90.00
_cell.angle_beta   90.00
_cell.angle_gamma   90.00
#
_symmetry.space_group_name_H-M   'P 1'
#
loop_
_entity.id
_entity.type
_entity.pdbx_description
1 polymer ?
#
loop_
_entity_poly.entity_id
_entity_poly.type
_entity_poly.pdbx_seq_one_letter_code
_entity_poly.pdbx_strand_id
1 'polypeptide(L)'
;MIKIFTILGLILQFVAFWFAAPEILGVDWLKKAERIIREAINKIPSLISLILGIVIGLLLYFTKSSIFWVLLITIIVAIQWKNTKRIEAYLDRKISQPMMNKLIISQNFRYLLLKLAAIFFTVGFIIQLIIVVIS
;
A
#
# COMPACT_ATOMS: atom_id res chain seq x y z
N MET A 1 -22.80 6.68 27.16
CA MET A 1 -21.37 7.02 27.25
C MET A 1 -20.48 5.78 27.42
N ILE A 2 -20.82 4.86 28.34
CA ILE A 2 -20.05 3.62 28.63
C ILE A 2 -19.66 2.82 27.36
N LYS A 3 -20.62 2.58 26.45
CA LYS A 3 -20.37 1.84 25.19
C LYS A 3 -19.28 2.44 24.30
N ILE A 4 -19.16 3.78 24.26
CA ILE A 4 -18.16 4.46 23.41
C ILE A 4 -16.75 4.20 23.93
N PHE A 5 -16.56 4.23 25.25
CA PHE A 5 -15.27 3.92 25.86
C PHE A 5 -14.90 2.43 25.73
N THR A 6 -15.89 1.52 25.76
CA THR A 6 -15.66 0.09 25.48
C THR A 6 -15.17 -0.11 24.04
N ILE A 7 -15.83 0.53 23.07
CA ILE A 7 -15.44 0.50 21.65
C ILE A 7 -14.03 1.08 21.49
N LEU A 8 -13.73 2.20 22.15
CA LEU A 8 -12.41 2.82 22.10
C LEU A 8 -11.32 1.90 22.65
N GLY A 9 -11.55 1.25 23.80
CA GLY A 9 -10.61 0.28 24.37
C GLY A 9 -10.37 -0.93 23.46
N LEU A 10 -11.43 -1.45 22.83
CA LEU A 10 -11.33 -2.54 21.86
C LEU A 10 -10.54 -2.13 20.61
N ILE A 11 -10.79 -0.92 20.08
CA ILE A 11 -10.03 -0.39 18.93
C ILE A 11 -8.55 -0.23 19.28
N LEU A 12 -8.23 0.29 20.48
CA LEU A 12 -6.84 0.42 20.92
C LEU A 12 -6.12 -0.93 21.01
N GLN A 13 -6.76 -1.95 21.59
CA GLN A 13 -6.21 -3.30 21.67
C GLN A 13 -6.08 -3.97 20.29
N PHE A 14 -7.04 -3.73 19.40
CA PHE A 14 -7.00 -4.24 18.04
C PHE A 14 -5.86 -3.61 17.22
N VAL A 15 -5.64 -2.31 17.35
CA VAL A 15 -4.50 -1.62 16.73
C VAL A 15 -3.18 -2.13 17.30
N ALA A 16 -3.11 -2.37 18.61
CA ALA A 16 -1.94 -2.97 19.25
C ALA A 16 -1.60 -4.35 18.68
N PHE A 17 -2.60 -5.21 18.47
CA PHE A 17 -2.39 -6.50 17.82
C PHE A 17 -1.76 -6.37 16.43
N TRP A 18 -2.25 -5.44 15.61
CA TRP A 18 -1.69 -5.19 14.28
C TRP A 18 -0.26 -4.62 14.31
N PHE A 19 0.09 -3.86 15.34
CA PHE A 19 1.47 -3.40 15.52
C PHE A 19 2.42 -4.49 16.02
N ALA A 20 1.93 -5.49 16.76
CA ALA A 20 2.72 -6.66 17.15
C ALA A 20 2.82 -7.71 16.02
N ALA A 21 1.91 -7.67 15.04
CA ALA A 21 1.84 -8.66 13.97
C ALA A 21 3.16 -8.81 13.17
N PRO A 22 3.93 -7.76 12.81
CA PRO A 22 5.22 -7.90 12.14
C PRO A 22 6.25 -8.75 12.91
N GLU A 23 6.19 -8.77 14.24
CA GLU A 23 7.07 -9.56 15.08
C GLU A 23 6.60 -11.02 15.15
N ILE A 24 5.29 -11.23 15.29
CA ILE A 24 4.67 -12.57 15.39
C ILE A 24 4.71 -13.31 14.05
N LEU A 25 4.54 -12.60 12.94
CA LEU A 25 4.50 -13.16 11.59
C LEU A 25 5.89 -13.49 11.03
N GLY A 26 6.96 -13.02 11.68
CA GLY A 26 8.32 -13.36 11.35
C GLY A 26 8.86 -12.75 10.06
N VAL A 27 10.14 -13.05 9.78
CA VAL A 27 10.90 -12.48 8.66
C VAL A 27 10.33 -12.93 7.30
N ASP A 28 9.82 -14.16 7.21
CA ASP A 28 9.34 -14.73 5.95
C ASP A 28 8.04 -14.11 5.48
N TRP A 29 7.12 -13.80 6.40
CA TRP A 29 5.90 -13.08 6.05
C TRP A 29 6.20 -11.64 5.62
N LEU A 30 7.15 -10.98 6.26
CA LEU A 30 7.59 -9.64 5.88
C LEU A 30 8.21 -9.61 4.47
N LYS A 31 9.02 -10.62 4.10
CA LYS A 31 9.51 -10.79 2.72
C LYS A 31 8.38 -11.04 1.73
N LYS A 32 7.34 -11.77 2.14
CA LYS A 32 6.16 -11.98 1.29
C LYS A 32 5.37 -10.69 1.09
N ALA A 33 5.16 -9.92 2.16
CA ALA A 33 4.54 -8.59 2.09
C ALA A 33 5.37 -7.63 1.23
N GLU A 34 6.71 -7.67 1.36
CA GLU A 34 7.65 -6.94 0.50
C GLU A 34 7.37 -7.19 -0.97
N ARG A 35 7.31 -8.48 -1.34
CA ARG A 35 7.09 -8.90 -2.71
C ARG A 35 5.74 -8.41 -3.22
N ILE A 36 4.67 -8.53 -2.43
CA ILE A 36 3.33 -8.08 -2.81
C ILE A 36 3.32 -6.55 -3.00
N ILE A 37 3.89 -5.80 -2.06
CA ILE A 37 3.92 -4.33 -2.13
C ILE A 37 4.76 -3.86 -3.32
N ARG A 38 5.93 -4.48 -3.53
CA ARG A 38 6.81 -4.18 -4.66
C ARG A 38 6.14 -4.50 -6.00
N GLU A 39 5.48 -5.66 -6.11
CA GLU A 39 4.71 -6.03 -7.29
C GLU A 39 3.53 -5.06 -7.52
N ALA A 40 2.85 -4.61 -6.47
CA ALA A 40 1.78 -3.64 -6.57
C ALA A 40 2.28 -2.28 -7.08
N ILE A 41 3.36 -1.75 -6.50
CA ILE A 41 3.96 -0.47 -6.92
C ILE A 41 4.47 -0.55 -8.36
N ASN A 42 5.13 -1.65 -8.71
CA ASN A 42 5.66 -1.84 -10.06
C ASN A 42 4.56 -2.09 -11.10
N LYS A 43 3.33 -2.43 -10.69
CA LYS A 43 2.16 -2.49 -11.58
C LYS A 43 1.49 -1.13 -11.80
N ILE A 44 1.75 -0.11 -10.98
CA ILE A 44 1.14 1.22 -11.14
C ILE A 44 1.39 1.80 -12.54
N PRO A 45 2.62 1.79 -13.09
CA PRO A 45 2.88 2.33 -14.42
C PRO A 45 2.08 1.58 -15.50
N SER A 46 2.03 0.24 -15.41
CA SER A 46 1.27 -0.59 -16.34
C SER A 46 -0.24 -0.28 -16.31
N LEU A 47 -0.81 -0.03 -15.13
CA LEU A 47 -2.22 0.36 -14.96
C LEU A 47 -2.51 1.73 -15.59
N ILE A 48 -1.62 2.70 -15.40
CA ILE A 48 -1.75 4.03 -16.01
C ILE A 48 -1.69 3.90 -17.54
N SER A 49 -0.76 3.10 -18.07
CA SER A 49 -0.68 2.86 -19.52
C SER A 49 -1.92 2.17 -20.08
N LEU A 50 -2.52 1.23 -19.34
CA LEU A 50 -3.77 0.58 -19.73
C LEU A 50 -4.92 1.59 -19.85
N ILE A 51 -5.10 2.45 -18.83
CA ILE A 51 -6.17 3.47 -18.82
C ILE A 51 -5.97 4.45 -19.98
N LEU A 52 -4.74 4.93 -20.19
CA LEU A 52 -4.43 5.81 -21.32
C LEU A 52 -4.73 5.13 -22.65
N GLY A 53 -4.38 3.85 -22.82
CA GLY A 53 -4.68 3.08 -24.01
C GLY A 53 -6.19 2.97 -24.30
N ILE A 54 -7.00 2.74 -23.26
CA ILE A 54 -8.47 2.69 -23.39
C ILE A 54 -9.04 4.04 -23.80
N VAL A 55 -8.61 5.14 -23.15
CA VAL A 55 -9.08 6.49 -23.45
C VAL A 55 -8.75 6.88 -24.90
N ILE A 56 -7.53 6.58 -25.33
CA ILE A 56 -7.07 6.82 -26.69
C ILE A 56 -7.86 5.96 -27.70
N GLY A 57 -8.09 4.68 -27.38
CA GLY A 57 -8.89 3.77 -28.21
C GLY A 57 -10.34 4.25 -28.38
N LEU A 58 -10.96 4.75 -27.31
CA LEU A 58 -12.31 5.32 -27.36
C LEU A 58 -12.34 6.60 -28.20
N LEU A 59 -11.36 7.50 -28.02
CA LEU A 59 -11.24 8.73 -28.83
C LEU A 59 -11.14 8.41 -30.33
N LEU A 60 -10.37 7.38 -30.68
CA LEU A 60 -10.25 6.88 -32.06
C LEU A 60 -11.54 6.24 -32.58
N TYR A 61 -12.31 5.57 -31.74
CA TYR A 61 -13.57 4.94 -32.13
C TYR A 61 -14.66 5.98 -32.42
N PHE A 62 -14.78 7.02 -31.57
CA PHE A 62 -15.80 8.06 -31.72
C PHE A 62 -15.47 9.07 -32.83
N THR A 63 -14.19 9.37 -33.01
CA THR A 63 -13.75 10.21 -34.12
C THR A 63 -13.66 9.31 -35.34
N LYS A 64 -14.55 9.45 -36.35
CA LYS A 64 -14.39 8.83 -37.69
C LYS A 64 -13.15 9.40 -38.40
N SER A 65 -12.00 9.10 -37.84
CA SER A 65 -10.76 9.82 -38.09
C SER A 65 -10.08 9.27 -39.33
N SER A 66 -9.39 10.14 -40.05
CA SER A 66 -8.63 9.71 -41.22
C SER A 66 -7.52 8.73 -40.81
N ILE A 67 -7.13 7.85 -41.74
CA ILE A 67 -6.03 6.87 -41.56
C ILE A 67 -4.74 7.52 -41.02
N PHE A 68 -4.49 8.79 -41.38
CA PHE A 68 -3.36 9.56 -40.87
C PHE A 68 -3.39 9.73 -39.34
N TRP A 69 -4.54 10.08 -38.77
CA TRP A 69 -4.70 10.26 -37.32
C TRP A 69 -4.56 8.94 -36.55
N VAL A 70 -5.07 7.84 -37.12
CA VAL A 70 -4.92 6.51 -36.55
C VAL A 70 -3.43 6.12 -36.47
N LEU A 71 -2.67 6.32 -37.57
CA LEU A 71 -1.24 6.04 -37.61
C LEU A 71 -0.43 6.87 -36.61
N LEU A 72 -0.71 8.18 -36.53
CA LEU A 72 -0.07 9.08 -35.57
C LEU A 72 -0.27 8.62 -34.13
N ILE A 73 -1.49 8.24 -33.78
CA ILE A 73 -1.86 7.81 -32.43
C ILE A 73 -1.23 6.45 -32.08
N THR A 74 -1.18 5.49 -33.01
CA THR A 74 -0.48 4.23 -32.78
C THR A 74 1.02 4.41 -32.50
N ILE A 75 1.67 5.36 -33.16
CA ILE A 75 3.08 5.69 -32.90
C ILE A 75 3.23 6.27 -31.48
N ILE A 76 2.34 7.17 -31.06
CA ILE A 76 2.34 7.76 -29.71
C ILE A 76 2.15 6.68 -28.64
N VAL A 77 1.23 5.73 -28.85
CA VAL A 77 0.98 4.62 -27.92
C VAL A 77 2.19 3.68 -27.83
N ALA A 78 2.86 3.40 -28.96
CA ALA A 78 4.07 2.58 -28.97
C ALA A 78 5.23 3.25 -28.19
N ILE A 79 5.36 4.58 -28.30
CA ILE A 79 6.35 5.36 -27.54
C ILE A 79 6.00 5.36 -26.04
N GLN A 80 4.72 5.56 -25.69
CA GLN A 80 4.22 5.46 -24.32
C GLN A 80 4.58 4.11 -23.67
N TRP A 81 4.31 3.00 -24.35
CA TRP A 81 4.60 1.66 -23.86
C TRP A 81 6.09 1.45 -23.53
N LYS A 82 6.98 1.97 -24.39
CA LYS A 82 8.43 1.90 -24.16
C LYS A 82 8.85 2.68 -22.91
N ASN A 83 8.19 3.81 -22.63
CA ASN A 83 8.48 4.62 -21.45
C ASN A 83 7.96 3.99 -20.15
N THR A 84 6.88 3.21 -20.19
CA THR A 84 6.33 2.52 -19.00
C THR A 84 7.39 1.66 -18.30
N LYS A 85 8.16 0.88 -19.06
CA LYS A 85 9.25 0.04 -18.52
C LYS A 85 10.35 0.84 -17.83
N ARG A 86 10.63 2.06 -18.30
CA ARG A 86 11.61 2.96 -17.68
C ARG A 86 11.09 3.53 -16.36
N ILE A 87 9.80 3.87 -16.33
CA ILE A 87 9.11 4.38 -15.15
C ILE A 87 9.06 3.30 -14.06
N GLU A 88 8.76 2.05 -14.42
CA GLU A 88 8.82 0.90 -13.50
C GLU A 88 10.21 0.76 -12.86
N ALA A 89 11.27 0.77 -13.68
CA ALA A 89 12.64 0.66 -13.16
C ALA A 89 13.02 1.84 -12.25
N TYR A 90 12.50 3.04 -12.51
CA TYR A 90 12.73 4.21 -11.68
C TYR A 90 11.97 4.15 -10.35
N LEU A 91 10.69 3.77 -10.37
CA LEU A 91 9.87 3.54 -9.18
C LEU A 91 10.49 2.47 -8.29
N ASP A 92 10.97 1.38 -8.90
CA ASP A 92 11.57 0.30 -8.16
C ASP A 92 12.82 0.76 -7.39
N ARG A 93 13.72 1.50 -8.05
CA ARG A 93 14.97 1.98 -7.45
C ARG A 93 14.76 3.11 -6.44
N LYS A 94 13.84 4.03 -6.71
CA LYS A 94 13.69 5.26 -5.92
C LYS A 94 12.62 5.18 -4.84
N ILE A 95 11.63 4.31 -4.99
CA ILE A 95 10.48 4.22 -4.09
C ILE A 95 10.42 2.82 -3.46
N SER A 96 10.29 1.77 -4.26
CA SER A 96 10.08 0.41 -3.73
C SER A 96 11.24 -0.06 -2.86
N GLN A 97 12.47 -0.01 -3.37
CA GLN A 97 13.69 -0.42 -2.66
C GLN A 97 13.91 0.34 -1.33
N PRO A 98 13.97 1.68 -1.30
CA PRO A 98 14.21 2.41 -0.05
C PRO A 98 13.05 2.29 0.94
N MET A 99 11.81 2.17 0.47
CA MET A 99 10.66 1.97 1.35
C MET A 99 10.75 0.59 2.02
N MET A 100 11.10 -0.46 1.29
CA MET A 100 11.17 -1.81 1.83
C MET A 100 12.36 -1.98 2.78
N ASN A 101 13.51 -1.41 2.44
CA ASN A 101 14.68 -1.42 3.31
C ASN A 101 14.43 -0.70 4.65
N LYS A 102 13.59 0.34 4.67
CA LYS A 102 13.21 1.04 5.90
C LYS A 102 12.16 0.28 6.72
N LEU A 103 11.14 -0.29 6.08
CA LEU A 103 10.02 -0.96 6.77
C LEU A 103 10.36 -2.36 7.31
N ILE A 104 11.16 -3.15 6.59
CA ILE A 104 11.29 -4.60 6.89
C ILE A 104 12.59 -4.93 7.64
N ILE A 105 13.66 -4.17 7.39
CA ILE A 105 15.02 -4.54 7.81
C ILE A 105 15.46 -3.81 9.09
N SER A 106 14.84 -2.70 9.46
CA SER A 106 15.22 -2.05 10.72
C SER A 106 14.62 -2.81 11.91
N GLN A 107 15.44 -3.56 12.64
CA GLN A 107 15.06 -4.13 13.94
C GLN A 107 14.49 -3.06 14.87
N ASN A 108 14.98 -1.83 14.74
CA ASN A 108 14.48 -0.67 15.45
C ASN A 108 12.99 -0.38 15.17
N PHE A 109 12.51 -0.52 13.93
CA PHE A 109 11.09 -0.30 13.60
C PHE A 109 10.20 -1.38 14.19
N ARG A 110 10.62 -2.66 14.13
CA ARG A 110 9.88 -3.77 14.76
C ARG A 110 9.82 -3.61 16.28
N TYR A 111 10.94 -3.27 16.90
CA TYR A 111 11.01 -3.00 18.33
C TYR A 111 10.13 -1.81 18.73
N LEU A 112 10.13 -0.74 17.94
CA LEU A 112 9.29 0.44 18.18
C LEU A 112 7.80 0.11 18.02
N LEU A 113 7.42 -0.63 16.98
CA LEU A 113 6.08 -1.15 16.78
C LEU A 113 5.62 -2.02 17.94
N LEU A 114 6.48 -2.93 18.41
CA LEU A 114 6.20 -3.79 19.56
C LEU A 114 6.00 -2.97 20.85
N LYS A 115 6.86 -1.97 21.08
CA LYS A 115 6.73 -1.07 22.23
C LYS A 115 5.43 -0.26 22.18
N LEU A 116 5.06 0.26 20.99
CA LEU A 116 3.79 0.94 20.79
C LEU A 116 2.61 0.00 20.99
N ALA A 117 2.67 -1.22 20.46
CA ALA A 117 1.66 -2.25 20.67
C ALA A 117 1.43 -2.49 22.17
N ALA A 118 2.49 -2.70 22.94
CA ALA A 118 2.39 -2.90 24.38
C ALA A 118 1.74 -1.71 25.10
N ILE A 119 2.07 -0.47 24.71
CA ILE A 119 1.46 0.75 25.29
C ILE A 119 -0.03 0.83 24.92
N PHE A 120 -0.39 0.67 23.65
CA PHE A 120 -1.78 0.74 23.21
C PHE A 120 -2.64 -0.37 23.81
N PHE A 121 -2.08 -1.57 23.96
CA PHE A 121 -2.76 -2.69 24.59
C PHE A 121 -3.01 -2.42 26.08
N THR A 122 -1.99 -1.98 26.82
CA THR A 122 -2.13 -1.71 28.27
C THR A 122 -3.11 -0.57 28.53
N VAL A 123 -3.04 0.53 27.77
CA VAL A 123 -3.99 1.65 27.91
C VAL A 123 -5.41 1.21 27.56
N GLY A 124 -5.61 0.50 26.44
CA GLY A 124 -6.93 0.01 26.04
C GLY A 124 -7.51 -0.97 27.07
N PHE A 125 -6.66 -1.83 27.65
CA PHE A 125 -7.04 -2.76 28.71
C PHE A 125 -7.42 -2.06 30.01
N ILE A 126 -6.65 -1.07 30.46
CA ILE A 126 -6.97 -0.29 31.67
C ILE A 126 -8.31 0.45 31.49
N ILE A 127 -8.53 1.06 30.33
CA ILE A 127 -9.81 1.72 30.01
C ILE A 127 -10.97 0.73 30.13
N GLN A 128 -10.84 -0.47 29.56
CA GLN A 128 -11.87 -1.50 29.69
C GLN A 128 -12.06 -1.97 31.12
N LEU A 129 -10.99 -2.17 31.89
CA LEU A 129 -11.05 -2.64 33.27
C LEU A 129 -11.80 -1.63 34.15
N ILE A 130 -11.47 -0.34 34.03
CA ILE A 130 -12.18 0.74 34.75
C ILE A 130 -13.66 0.77 34.39
N ILE A 131 -13.99 0.61 33.10
CA ILE A 131 -15.38 0.57 32.64
C ILE A 131 -16.13 -0.61 33.24
N VAL A 132 -15.54 -1.80 33.26
CA VAL A 132 -16.18 -3.00 33.83
C VAL A 132 -16.41 -2.86 35.34
N VAL A 133 -15.54 -2.17 36.06
CA VAL A 133 -15.71 -1.92 37.51
C VAL A 133 -16.79 -0.87 37.80
N ILE A 134 -16.95 0.12 36.92
CA ILE A 134 -17.93 1.22 37.09
C ILE A 134 -19.32 0.85 36.55
N SER A 135 -19.38 -0.02 35.54
CA SER A 135 -20.62 -0.48 34.90
C SER A 135 -21.35 -1.56 35.68
#